data_AF-A0ABD6EP70-F1
#
_entry.id   AF-A0ABD6EP70-F1
#
_cell.length_a   1.000
_cell.length_b   1.000
_cell.length_c   1.000
_cell.angle_alpha   90.00
_cell.angle_beta   90.00
_cell.angle_gamma   90.00
#
_symmetry.space_group_name_H-M   'P 1'
#
loop_
_entity.id
_entity.type
_entity.pdbx_description
1 polymer ?
#
loop_
_entity_poly.entity_id
_entity_poly.type
_entity_poly.pdbx_seq_one_letter_code
_entity_poly.pdbx_strand_id
1 'polypeptide(L)'
;MAMPTRFLLLPPEVMMTNRVIRHFGEEYALRCVFRDDNGQRLVPKEFSRGHGQEDQSLIIPQLIHSTLTRGIHISDRTYSFLAWSNSQMRDHGCYMYSDATITDGNSGKLRTYSISDIRAWMGDFSSSRSVPKLMSRMGQCFTQAQPTILLNKGQWCLTEDIIGGRSHPETSEKYTFSDGVGRISQRCATRIAHMLGIEPVPSCFQVGFCNV
;
A
#
# COMPACT_ATOMS: atom_id res chain seq x y z
N MET A 1 3.13 18.13 1.87
CA MET A 1 1.91 18.48 1.11
C MET A 1 2.33 19.21 -0.16
N ALA A 2 1.86 18.76 -1.32
CA ALA A 2 2.16 19.35 -2.62
C ALA A 2 0.95 20.17 -3.09
N MET A 3 1.16 21.46 -3.34
CA MET A 3 0.13 22.39 -3.79
C MET A 3 0.59 23.10 -5.07
N PRO A 4 -0.34 23.69 -5.87
CA PRO A 4 0.00 24.35 -7.12
C PRO A 4 1.11 25.41 -6.99
N THR A 5 1.09 26.24 -5.95
CA THR A 5 2.07 27.33 -5.79
C THR A 5 3.22 27.00 -4.85
N ARG A 6 3.10 25.97 -4.00
CA ARG A 6 4.10 25.68 -2.97
C ARG A 6 4.10 24.22 -2.49
N PHE A 7 5.23 23.83 -1.91
CA PHE A 7 5.34 22.63 -1.08
C PHE A 7 5.36 23.03 0.39
N LEU A 8 4.54 22.36 1.20
CA LEU A 8 4.51 22.55 2.65
C LEU A 8 4.98 21.28 3.35
N LEU A 9 6.08 21.40 4.10
CA LEU A 9 6.57 20.36 4.99
C LEU A 9 5.80 20.46 6.32
N LEU A 10 5.20 19.34 6.71
CA LEU A 10 4.42 19.23 7.93
C LEU A 10 5.24 18.49 8.99
N PRO A 11 4.99 18.73 10.29
CA PRO A 11 5.64 17.97 11.35
C PRO A 11 5.33 16.47 11.22
N PRO A 12 6.21 15.60 11.73
CA PRO A 12 5.97 14.16 11.74
C PRO A 12 4.63 13.80 12.39
N GLU A 13 3.85 12.95 11.71
CA GLU A 13 2.55 12.45 12.17
C GLU A 13 2.70 11.00 12.65
N VAL A 14 2.18 10.70 13.84
CA VAL A 14 2.16 9.32 14.35
C VAL A 14 1.13 8.53 13.55
N MET A 15 1.59 7.52 12.81
CA MET A 15 0.74 6.63 12.03
C MET A 15 0.93 5.20 12.48
N MET A 16 -0.16 4.42 12.45
CA MET A 16 -0.06 2.97 12.55
C MET A 16 0.86 2.45 11.44
N THR A 17 1.85 1.66 11.83
CA THR A 17 2.87 1.18 10.92
C THR A 17 2.32 0.14 9.94
N ASN A 18 2.99 -0.02 8.81
CA ASN A 18 2.66 -1.03 7.80
C ASN A 18 3.87 -1.94 7.55
N ARG A 19 3.71 -2.96 6.71
CA ARG A 19 4.79 -3.95 6.49
C ARG A 19 6.03 -3.31 5.85
N VAL A 20 5.88 -2.36 4.93
CA VAL A 20 6.99 -1.67 4.26
C VAL A 20 7.77 -0.83 5.26
N ILE A 21 7.07 0.04 6.02
CA ILE A 21 7.69 0.94 7.00
C ILE A 21 8.42 0.16 8.09
N ARG A 22 7.82 -0.93 8.59
CA ARG A 22 8.48 -1.81 9.58
C ARG A 22 9.78 -2.42 9.08
N HIS A 23 9.89 -2.69 7.78
CA HIS A 23 11.06 -3.36 7.23
C HIS A 23 12.14 -2.36 6.81
N PHE A 24 11.74 -1.26 6.16
CA PHE A 24 12.67 -0.29 5.57
C PHE A 24 12.90 0.96 6.41
N GLY A 25 12.29 1.09 7.58
CA GLY A 25 12.44 2.25 8.45
C GLY A 25 11.50 3.40 8.08
N GLU A 26 10.98 4.10 9.08
CA GLU A 26 10.07 5.24 8.91
C GLU A 26 10.80 6.53 8.50
N GLU A 27 12.09 6.63 8.80
CA GLU A 27 12.96 7.77 8.52
C GLU A 27 13.19 8.03 7.03
N TYR A 28 12.99 7.00 6.20
CA TYR A 28 13.11 7.08 4.74
C TYR A 28 11.75 7.23 4.05
N ALA A 29 10.65 7.17 4.82
CA ALA A 29 9.29 7.28 4.29
C ALA A 29 8.83 8.75 4.27
N LEU A 30 8.13 9.13 3.20
CA LEU A 30 7.45 10.42 3.10
C LEU A 30 6.02 10.19 2.59
N ARG A 31 5.05 10.70 3.35
CA ARG A 31 3.66 10.79 2.89
C ARG A 31 3.48 12.09 2.13
N CYS A 32 3.25 12.00 0.83
CA CYS A 32 2.87 13.15 0.01
C CYS A 32 1.36 13.19 -0.14
N VAL A 33 0.74 14.36 0.03
CA VAL A 33 -0.68 14.59 -0.21
C VAL A 33 -0.82 15.80 -1.12
N PHE A 34 -1.65 15.66 -2.16
CA PHE A 34 -1.95 16.71 -3.12
C PHE A 34 -3.17 17.50 -2.65
N ARG A 35 -3.01 18.82 -2.56
CA ARG A 35 -4.02 19.76 -2.07
C ARG A 35 -4.02 21.01 -2.92
N ASP A 36 -5.14 21.73 -2.89
CA ASP A 36 -5.21 23.09 -3.39
C ASP A 36 -4.49 24.05 -2.40
N ASP A 37 -4.19 25.27 -2.80
CA ASP A 37 -3.42 26.24 -2.02
C ASP A 37 -4.13 26.69 -0.73
N ASN A 38 -5.46 26.52 -0.68
CA ASN A 38 -6.30 26.71 0.50
C ASN A 38 -6.32 25.48 1.45
N GLY A 39 -5.56 24.43 1.12
CA GLY A 39 -5.48 23.18 1.90
C GLY A 39 -6.61 22.19 1.64
N GLN A 40 -7.57 22.53 0.78
CA GLN A 40 -8.68 21.65 0.41
C GLN A 40 -8.25 20.57 -0.58
N ARG A 41 -9.10 19.56 -0.76
CA ARG A 41 -8.89 18.51 -1.75
C ARG A 41 -9.03 19.07 -3.16
N LEU A 42 -8.10 18.69 -4.04
CA LEU A 42 -8.21 18.98 -5.47
C LEU A 42 -9.53 18.44 -6.04
N VAL A 43 -10.22 19.22 -6.86
CA VAL A 43 -11.54 18.85 -7.37
C VAL A 43 -11.39 18.27 -8.78
N PRO A 44 -11.98 17.09 -9.10
CA PRO A 44 -11.84 16.45 -10.43
C PRO A 44 -12.23 17.31 -11.64
N LYS A 45 -13.08 18.33 -11.44
CA LYS A 45 -13.42 19.31 -12.49
C LYS A 45 -12.20 20.09 -12.99
N GLU A 46 -11.19 20.27 -12.15
CA GLU A 46 -9.90 20.88 -12.48
C GLU A 46 -9.01 19.98 -13.35
N PHE A 47 -9.40 18.71 -13.54
CA PHE A 47 -8.71 17.72 -14.38
C PHE A 47 -9.42 17.46 -15.71
N SER A 48 -10.63 17.98 -15.92
CA SER A 48 -11.49 17.64 -17.06
C SER A 48 -11.25 18.57 -18.24
N ARG A 49 -10.61 18.05 -19.30
CA ARG A 49 -10.52 18.72 -20.60
C ARG A 49 -11.92 18.85 -21.20
N GLY A 50 -12.52 20.04 -21.13
CA GLY A 50 -13.63 20.40 -22.00
C GLY A 50 -13.12 20.56 -23.43
N HIS A 51 -13.85 20.02 -24.42
CA HIS A 51 -13.56 20.10 -25.87
C HIS A 51 -13.63 21.52 -26.48
N GLY A 52 -13.31 22.56 -25.70
CA GLY A 52 -13.36 23.96 -26.15
C GLY A 52 -12.70 24.95 -25.20
N GLN A 53 -11.86 24.49 -24.25
CA GLN A 53 -11.18 25.36 -23.30
C GLN A 53 -9.66 25.19 -23.48
N GLU A 54 -9.10 25.88 -24.47
CA GLU A 54 -7.66 25.86 -24.79
C GLU A 54 -6.78 26.44 -23.67
N ASP A 55 -7.38 27.08 -22.65
CA ASP A 55 -6.70 27.81 -21.57
C ASP A 55 -6.90 27.19 -20.17
N GLN A 56 -7.11 25.87 -20.07
CA GLN A 56 -7.08 25.23 -18.76
C GLN A 56 -5.63 25.05 -18.26
N SER A 57 -5.34 25.72 -17.15
CA SER A 57 -4.12 25.57 -16.33
C SER A 57 -3.67 24.11 -16.21
N LEU A 58 -2.57 23.76 -16.88
CA LEU A 58 -1.91 22.44 -16.76
C LEU A 58 -1.16 22.28 -15.43
N ILE A 59 -1.27 23.25 -14.51
CA ILE A 59 -0.46 23.34 -13.29
C ILE A 59 -0.70 22.11 -12.41
N ILE A 60 -1.96 21.70 -12.20
CA ILE A 60 -2.28 20.56 -11.32
C ILE A 60 -1.79 19.23 -11.92
N PRO A 61 -2.12 18.87 -13.18
CA PRO A 61 -1.55 17.68 -13.81
C PRO A 61 -0.02 17.67 -13.85
N GLN A 62 0.62 18.81 -14.14
CA GLN A 62 2.07 18.94 -14.17
C GLN A 62 2.69 18.80 -12.77
N LEU A 63 2.08 19.37 -11.74
CA LEU A 63 2.50 19.20 -10.35
C LEU A 63 2.51 17.72 -9.97
N ILE A 64 1.39 17.02 -10.21
CA ILE A 64 1.25 15.60 -9.88
C ILE A 64 2.24 14.76 -10.69
N HIS A 65 2.26 14.93 -12.01
CA HIS A 65 3.17 14.18 -12.88
C HIS A 65 4.62 14.41 -12.47
N SER A 66 5.02 15.66 -12.28
CA SER A 66 6.41 15.97 -11.95
C SER A 66 6.82 15.50 -10.56
N THR A 67 5.91 15.52 -9.57
CA THR A 67 6.15 14.98 -8.23
C THR A 67 6.32 13.45 -8.27
N LEU A 68 5.49 12.76 -9.06
CA LEU A 68 5.54 11.30 -9.16
C LEU A 68 6.73 10.80 -9.99
N THR A 69 7.14 11.54 -11.02
CA THR A 69 8.24 11.15 -11.92
C THR A 69 9.61 11.57 -11.40
N ARG A 70 9.75 12.80 -10.87
CA ARG A 70 11.06 13.33 -10.42
C ARG A 70 11.31 13.11 -8.93
N GLY A 71 10.26 12.80 -8.16
CA GLY A 71 10.35 12.76 -6.71
C GLY A 71 10.33 14.15 -6.07
N ILE A 72 10.52 14.18 -4.75
CA ILE A 72 10.66 15.38 -3.94
C ILE A 72 12.05 15.37 -3.32
N HIS A 73 12.82 16.43 -3.55
CA HIS A 73 14.15 16.59 -2.95
C HIS A 73 14.04 17.38 -1.65
N ILE A 74 14.52 16.79 -0.55
CA ILE A 74 14.54 17.42 0.78
C ILE A 74 15.94 17.19 1.36
N SER A 75 16.67 18.27 1.60
CA SER A 75 18.05 18.23 2.10
C SER A 75 18.95 17.38 1.17
N ASP A 76 19.50 16.28 1.68
CA ASP A 76 20.42 15.35 1.05
C ASP A 76 19.70 14.13 0.44
N ARG A 77 18.36 14.09 0.51
CA ARG A 77 17.56 12.93 0.12
C ARG A 77 16.58 13.27 -1.01
N THR A 78 16.41 12.30 -1.90
CA THR A 78 15.38 12.33 -2.93
C THR A 78 14.34 11.28 -2.63
N TYR A 79 13.13 11.72 -2.31
CA TYR A 79 11.98 10.86 -2.07
C TYR A 79 11.28 10.60 -3.39
N SER A 80 11.36 9.37 -3.87
CA SER A 80 10.76 8.94 -5.13
C SER A 80 9.45 8.20 -4.87
N PHE A 81 8.53 8.25 -5.83
CA PHE A 81 7.26 7.58 -5.70
C PHE A 81 7.43 6.07 -5.50
N LEU A 82 6.89 5.54 -4.40
CA LEU A 82 6.93 4.10 -4.13
C LEU A 82 5.63 3.45 -4.60
N ALA A 83 4.50 3.83 -4.00
CA ALA A 83 3.18 3.25 -4.25
C ALA A 83 2.05 4.08 -3.62
N TRP A 84 0.81 3.65 -3.87
CA TRP A 84 -0.40 4.14 -3.20
C TRP A 84 -1.00 3.04 -2.33
N SER A 85 -1.57 3.41 -1.20
CA SER A 85 -2.58 2.58 -0.54
C SER A 85 -3.98 3.06 -0.92
N ASN A 86 -5.01 2.22 -0.71
CA ASN A 86 -6.40 2.64 -0.93
C ASN A 86 -6.79 3.84 -0.06
N SER A 87 -6.30 3.91 1.19
CA SER A 87 -6.54 5.05 2.07
C SER A 87 -5.83 6.31 1.58
N GLN A 88 -4.57 6.21 1.17
CA GLN A 88 -3.82 7.33 0.60
C GLN A 88 -4.48 7.83 -0.69
N MET A 89 -4.88 6.94 -1.59
CA MET A 89 -5.51 7.32 -2.84
C MET A 89 -6.84 8.07 -2.63
N ARG A 90 -7.70 7.60 -1.71
CA ARG A 90 -8.93 8.33 -1.31
C ARG A 90 -8.63 9.69 -0.69
N ASP A 91 -7.44 9.87 -0.13
CA ASP A 91 -6.98 11.12 0.44
C ASP A 91 -6.08 11.93 -0.51
N HIS A 92 -6.04 11.58 -1.79
CA HIS A 92 -5.17 12.19 -2.81
C HIS A 92 -3.70 12.22 -2.39
N GLY A 93 -3.24 11.18 -1.71
CA GLY A 93 -1.87 11.03 -1.25
C GLY A 93 -1.20 9.78 -1.78
N CYS A 94 0.11 9.69 -1.57
CA CYS A 94 0.95 8.58 -1.94
C CYS A 94 2.10 8.39 -0.94
N TYR A 95 2.69 7.19 -0.97
CA TYR A 95 3.95 6.93 -0.29
C TYR A 95 5.10 7.20 -1.24
N MET A 96 6.04 8.00 -0.76
CA MET A 96 7.34 8.22 -1.37
C MET A 96 8.41 7.69 -0.42
N TYR A 97 9.52 7.23 -0.98
CA TYR A 97 10.65 6.71 -0.21
C TYR A 97 11.96 7.27 -0.76
N SER A 98 12.91 7.55 0.12
CA SER A 98 14.30 7.70 -0.28
C SER A 98 15.02 6.35 -0.27
N ASP A 99 16.23 6.30 -0.81
CA ASP A 99 17.09 5.14 -0.65
C ASP A 99 17.30 4.86 0.84
N ALA A 100 17.04 3.62 1.24
CA ALA A 100 17.00 3.21 2.64
C ALA A 100 18.24 2.39 2.98
N THR A 101 19.06 2.86 3.93
CA THR A 101 20.28 2.17 4.37
C THR A 101 20.03 1.51 5.72
N ILE A 102 19.66 0.24 5.69
CA ILE A 102 19.26 -0.53 6.88
C ILE A 102 20.15 -1.77 7.05
N THR A 103 20.15 -2.36 8.24
CA THR A 103 20.75 -3.67 8.46
C THR A 103 19.86 -4.74 7.82
N ASP A 104 20.36 -5.40 6.79
CA ASP A 104 19.68 -6.49 6.10
C ASP A 104 19.50 -7.67 7.06
N GLY A 105 18.25 -8.10 7.25
CA GLY A 105 17.90 -9.13 8.24
C GLY A 105 18.47 -10.52 7.95
N ASN A 106 18.89 -10.81 6.72
CA ASN A 106 19.46 -12.10 6.33
C ASN A 106 20.98 -12.13 6.50
N SER A 107 21.65 -11.06 6.12
CA SER A 107 23.11 -10.95 6.14
C SER A 107 23.67 -10.28 7.39
N GLY A 108 22.84 -9.57 8.16
CA GLY A 108 23.24 -8.78 9.31
C GLY A 108 24.12 -7.58 8.96
N LYS A 109 24.25 -7.23 7.68
CA LYS A 109 25.12 -6.14 7.18
C LYS A 109 24.28 -4.94 6.76
N LEU A 110 24.91 -3.77 6.81
CA LEU A 110 24.30 -2.55 6.29
C LEU A 110 24.17 -2.66 4.76
N ARG A 111 22.96 -2.45 4.25
CA ARG A 111 22.65 -2.48 2.82
C ARG A 111 21.76 -1.29 2.48
N THR A 112 22.03 -0.68 1.33
CA THR A 112 21.18 0.36 0.75
C THR A 112 20.18 -0.29 -0.21
N TYR A 113 18.90 0.01 -0.03
CA TYR A 113 17.80 -0.43 -0.88
C TYR A 113 17.27 0.76 -1.67
N SER A 114 17.31 0.63 -2.99
CA SER A 114 16.65 1.55 -3.91
C SER A 114 15.14 1.32 -3.92
N ILE A 115 14.39 2.24 -4.52
CA ILE A 115 12.94 2.05 -4.75
C ILE A 115 12.63 0.78 -5.53
N SER A 116 13.46 0.42 -6.52
CA SER A 116 13.31 -0.84 -7.26
C SER A 116 13.48 -2.06 -6.34
N ASP A 117 14.44 -2.03 -5.42
CA ASP A 117 14.63 -3.12 -4.45
C ASP A 117 13.44 -3.24 -3.50
N ILE A 118 12.92 -2.10 -3.01
CA ILE A 118 11.73 -2.07 -2.15
C ILE A 118 10.53 -2.64 -2.90
N ARG A 119 10.31 -2.25 -4.16
CA ARG A 119 9.21 -2.78 -5.00
C ARG A 119 9.36 -4.28 -5.27
N ALA A 120 10.58 -4.76 -5.51
CA ALA A 120 10.84 -6.18 -5.67
C ALA A 120 10.54 -6.96 -4.37
N TRP A 121 10.88 -6.39 -3.21
CA TRP A 121 10.57 -6.96 -1.91
C TRP A 121 9.07 -6.98 -1.58
N MET A 122 8.31 -5.99 -2.07
CA MET A 122 6.85 -5.94 -1.87
C MET A 122 6.11 -7.15 -2.47
N GLY A 123 6.69 -7.79 -3.48
CA GLY A 123 6.18 -9.02 -4.08
C GLY A 123 6.32 -9.03 -5.61
N ASP A 124 5.98 -10.16 -6.21
CA ASP A 124 5.90 -10.28 -7.66
C ASP A 124 4.51 -9.85 -8.15
N PHE A 125 4.46 -8.75 -8.90
CA PHE A 125 3.24 -8.22 -9.49
C PHE A 125 3.15 -8.40 -11.01
N SER A 126 4.09 -9.14 -11.62
CA SER A 126 4.16 -9.37 -13.08
C SER A 126 2.87 -9.95 -13.68
N SER A 127 2.13 -10.74 -12.90
CA SER A 127 0.82 -11.29 -13.29
C SER A 127 -0.30 -10.25 -13.42
N SER A 128 -0.11 -9.03 -12.90
CA SER A 128 -1.12 -7.99 -12.86
C SER A 128 -1.13 -7.19 -14.17
N ARG A 129 -1.99 -7.61 -15.11
CA ARG A 129 -2.05 -6.97 -16.44
C ARG A 129 -2.68 -5.57 -16.45
N SER A 130 -3.51 -5.23 -15.47
CA SER A 130 -4.15 -3.91 -15.38
C SER A 130 -3.52 -3.06 -14.29
N VAL A 131 -3.28 -1.78 -14.61
CA VAL A 131 -2.71 -0.79 -13.69
C VAL A 131 -3.52 -0.68 -12.39
N PRO A 132 -4.88 -0.62 -12.41
CA PRO A 132 -5.65 -0.56 -11.15
C PRO A 132 -5.47 -1.81 -10.27
N LYS A 133 -5.35 -3.00 -10.88
CA LYS A 133 -5.16 -4.25 -10.14
C LYS A 133 -3.75 -4.34 -9.55
N LEU A 134 -2.74 -3.91 -10.32
CA LEU A 134 -1.37 -3.76 -9.85
C LEU A 134 -1.32 -2.82 -8.65
N MET A 135 -1.90 -1.62 -8.77
CA MET A 135 -1.97 -0.63 -7.70
C MET A 135 -2.66 -1.18 -6.45
N SER A 136 -3.79 -1.86 -6.61
CA SER A 136 -4.53 -2.46 -5.50
C SER A 136 -3.69 -3.51 -4.75
N ARG A 137 -2.97 -4.38 -5.48
CA ARG A 137 -2.10 -5.41 -4.89
C ARG A 137 -0.89 -4.80 -4.17
N MET A 138 -0.19 -3.85 -4.80
CA MET A 138 0.91 -3.13 -4.15
C MET A 138 0.44 -2.38 -2.90
N GLY A 139 -0.76 -1.80 -2.95
CA GLY A 139 -1.35 -1.07 -1.83
C GLY A 139 -1.61 -1.90 -0.58
N GLN A 140 -1.74 -3.23 -0.72
CA GLN A 140 -1.93 -4.14 0.42
C GLN A 140 -0.73 -4.15 1.37
N CYS A 141 0.49 -3.90 0.87
CA CYS A 141 1.70 -3.80 1.68
C CYS A 141 1.66 -2.62 2.67
N PHE A 142 0.81 -1.62 2.39
CA PHE A 142 0.61 -0.42 3.19
C PHE A 142 -0.62 -0.46 4.09
N THR A 143 -1.33 -1.60 4.11
CA THR A 143 -2.42 -1.81 5.07
C THR A 143 -1.84 -1.76 6.49
N GLN A 144 -2.45 -0.92 7.31
CA GLN A 144 -2.12 -0.82 8.73
C GLN A 144 -2.60 -2.08 9.43
N ALA A 145 -1.69 -2.82 10.03
CA ALA A 145 -1.99 -4.06 10.70
C ALA A 145 -1.01 -4.28 11.85
N GLN A 146 -1.54 -4.75 12.97
CA GLN A 146 -0.72 -5.11 14.12
C GLN A 146 -0.06 -6.48 13.84
N PRO A 147 1.28 -6.58 13.96
CA PRO A 147 1.95 -7.88 13.89
C PRO A 147 1.48 -8.78 15.03
N THR A 148 1.15 -10.02 14.70
CA THR A 148 0.65 -11.01 15.67
C THR A 148 1.60 -12.21 15.74
N ILE A 149 1.40 -13.21 14.89
CA ILE A 149 2.17 -14.46 14.90
C ILE A 149 3.02 -14.59 13.63
N LEU A 150 4.23 -15.12 13.78
CA LEU A 150 5.05 -15.61 12.68
C LEU A 150 4.77 -17.11 12.50
N LEU A 151 4.46 -17.53 11.27
CA LEU A 151 4.21 -18.92 10.92
C LEU A 151 5.36 -19.47 10.07
N ASN A 152 5.93 -20.59 10.49
CA ASN A 152 6.91 -21.33 9.69
C ASN A 152 6.22 -22.13 8.58
N LYS A 153 6.97 -22.55 7.56
CA LYS A 153 6.45 -23.29 6.37
C LYS A 153 5.61 -24.54 6.71
N GLY A 154 5.86 -25.18 7.85
CA GLY A 154 5.08 -26.34 8.32
C GLY A 154 3.82 -26.00 9.14
N GLN A 155 3.55 -24.71 9.39
CA GLN A 155 2.42 -24.26 10.22
C GLN A 155 1.27 -23.65 9.39
N TRP A 156 1.39 -23.67 8.07
CA TRP A 156 0.35 -23.23 7.14
C TRP A 156 0.32 -24.17 5.93
N CYS A 157 -0.82 -24.23 5.26
CA CYS A 157 -0.99 -24.95 4.00
C CYS A 157 -1.95 -24.20 3.08
N LEU A 158 -1.79 -24.38 1.77
CA LEU A 158 -2.79 -23.95 0.79
C LEU A 158 -3.84 -25.03 0.70
N THR A 159 -5.10 -24.64 0.83
CA THR A 159 -6.25 -25.51 0.56
C THR A 159 -6.86 -25.08 -0.77
N GLU A 160 -7.35 -26.04 -1.55
CA GLU A 160 -8.08 -25.73 -2.77
C GLU A 160 -9.37 -24.96 -2.45
N ASP A 161 -9.75 -24.09 -3.38
CA ASP A 161 -10.98 -23.34 -3.27
C ASP A 161 -12.21 -24.26 -3.40
N ILE A 162 -13.25 -23.94 -2.63
CA ILE A 162 -14.56 -24.59 -2.73
C ILE A 162 -15.29 -23.96 -3.90
N ILE A 163 -15.31 -24.65 -5.03
CA ILE A 163 -15.92 -24.19 -6.28
C ILE A 163 -17.15 -25.03 -6.62
N GLY A 164 -18.26 -24.40 -7.01
CA GLY A 164 -19.48 -25.15 -7.37
C GLY A 164 -20.67 -24.27 -7.76
N GLY A 165 -21.88 -24.79 -7.53
CA GLY A 165 -23.13 -24.11 -7.85
C GLY A 165 -23.50 -24.18 -9.34
N ARG A 166 -24.59 -23.49 -9.70
CA ARG A 166 -24.92 -23.27 -11.12
C ARG A 166 -23.88 -22.34 -11.73
N SER A 167 -23.38 -22.69 -12.91
CA SER A 167 -22.51 -21.81 -13.68
C SER A 167 -23.18 -20.47 -13.95
N HIS A 168 -22.38 -19.41 -13.97
CA HIS A 168 -22.86 -18.07 -14.31
C HIS A 168 -23.50 -18.10 -15.70
N PRO A 169 -24.71 -17.53 -15.88
CA PRO A 169 -25.48 -17.67 -17.11
C PRO A 169 -24.78 -17.07 -18.35
N GLU A 170 -23.88 -16.10 -18.16
CA GLU A 170 -23.18 -15.43 -19.27
C GLU A 170 -21.74 -15.92 -19.47
N THR A 171 -21.03 -16.31 -18.41
CA THR A 171 -19.59 -16.65 -18.49
C THR A 171 -19.35 -18.15 -18.45
N SER A 172 -20.37 -18.95 -18.11
CA SER A 172 -20.27 -20.40 -17.86
C SER A 172 -19.31 -20.79 -16.73
N GLU A 173 -18.73 -19.83 -16.01
CA GLU A 173 -17.81 -20.06 -14.91
C GLU A 173 -18.56 -20.51 -13.65
N LYS A 174 -17.94 -21.40 -12.87
CA LYS A 174 -18.45 -21.82 -11.57
C LYS A 174 -18.14 -20.77 -10.50
N TYR A 175 -18.99 -20.68 -9.50
CA TYR A 175 -18.80 -19.74 -8.39
C TYR A 175 -17.80 -20.28 -7.37
N THR A 176 -16.92 -19.41 -6.85
CA THR A 176 -15.96 -19.73 -5.78
C THR A 176 -16.52 -19.31 -4.43
N PHE A 177 -16.92 -20.28 -3.60
CA PHE A 177 -17.52 -20.03 -2.28
C PHE A 177 -16.50 -19.67 -1.20
N SER A 178 -15.24 -20.06 -1.38
CA SER A 178 -14.14 -19.80 -0.44
C SER A 178 -13.31 -18.56 -0.80
N ASP A 179 -13.78 -17.70 -1.70
CA ASP A 179 -13.00 -16.55 -2.15
C ASP A 179 -12.67 -15.62 -0.97
N GLY A 180 -11.37 -15.43 -0.73
CA GLY A 180 -10.86 -14.56 0.32
C GLY A 180 -11.00 -15.09 1.76
N VAL A 181 -11.41 -16.35 1.96
CA VAL A 181 -11.53 -16.94 3.31
C VAL A 181 -10.60 -18.12 3.54
N GLY A 182 -10.25 -18.34 4.80
CA GLY A 182 -9.38 -19.43 5.22
C GLY A 182 -9.72 -19.90 6.62
N ARG A 183 -9.04 -20.95 7.08
CA ARG A 183 -9.22 -21.52 8.42
C ARG A 183 -7.96 -21.30 9.25
N ILE A 184 -8.15 -20.99 10.52
CA ILE A 184 -7.07 -20.92 11.51
C ILE A 184 -7.35 -21.90 12.63
N SER A 185 -6.30 -22.45 13.25
CA SER A 185 -6.48 -23.32 14.41
C SER A 185 -6.97 -22.52 15.62
N GLN A 186 -7.76 -23.15 16.50
CA GLN A 186 -8.22 -22.53 17.75
C GLN A 186 -7.05 -22.02 18.61
N ARG A 187 -5.94 -22.76 18.62
CA ARG A 187 -4.70 -22.37 19.32
C ARG A 187 -4.12 -21.06 18.76
N CYS A 188 -4.09 -20.91 17.44
CA CYS A 188 -3.66 -19.67 16.79
C CYS A 188 -4.62 -18.51 17.09
N ALA A 189 -5.94 -18.75 16.98
CA ALA A 189 -6.97 -17.74 17.29
C ALA A 189 -6.84 -17.20 18.73
N THR A 190 -6.70 -18.11 19.70
CA THR A 190 -6.55 -17.78 21.13
C THR A 190 -5.28 -16.96 21.37
N ARG A 191 -4.16 -17.36 20.76
CA ARG A 191 -2.90 -16.62 20.88
C ARG A 191 -3.00 -15.22 20.28
N ILE A 192 -3.65 -15.07 19.12
CA ILE A 192 -3.90 -13.77 18.49
C ILE A 192 -4.77 -12.91 19.41
N ALA A 193 -5.88 -13.44 19.91
CA ALA A 193 -6.78 -12.72 20.82
C ALA A 193 -6.07 -12.21 22.07
N HIS A 194 -5.23 -13.05 22.70
CA HIS A 194 -4.45 -12.67 23.87
C HIS A 194 -3.43 -11.56 23.57
N MET A 195 -2.74 -11.61 22.43
CA MET A 195 -1.80 -10.55 22.03
C MET A 195 -2.50 -9.22 21.71
N LEU A 196 -3.75 -9.28 21.26
CA LEU A 196 -4.58 -8.10 20.99
C LEU A 196 -5.36 -7.63 22.21
N GLY A 197 -5.34 -8.37 23.33
CA GLY A 197 -6.12 -8.07 24.53
C GLY A 197 -7.64 -8.16 24.31
N ILE A 198 -8.11 -9.06 23.45
CA ILE A 198 -9.52 -9.20 23.08
C ILE A 198 -10.14 -10.41 23.77
N GLU A 199 -11.24 -10.19 24.48
CA GLU A 199 -12.09 -11.23 25.08
C GLU A 199 -13.58 -10.98 24.76
N PRO A 200 -14.35 -12.02 24.37
CA PRO A 200 -13.94 -13.40 24.15
C PRO A 200 -13.11 -13.58 22.87
N VAL A 201 -12.47 -14.75 22.69
CA VAL A 201 -11.69 -15.06 21.48
C VAL A 201 -12.58 -14.93 20.24
N PRO A 202 -12.24 -14.05 19.27
CA PRO A 202 -13.04 -13.87 18.07
C PRO A 202 -13.12 -15.14 17.22
N SER A 203 -14.28 -15.35 16.57
CA SER A 203 -14.47 -16.46 15.62
C SER A 203 -13.91 -16.17 14.23
N CYS A 204 -13.70 -14.90 13.89
CA CYS A 204 -13.22 -14.46 12.58
C CYS A 204 -12.19 -13.33 12.74
N PHE A 205 -11.17 -13.32 11.90
CA PHE A 205 -10.11 -12.32 11.88
C PHE A 205 -9.88 -11.86 10.44
N GLN A 206 -9.77 -10.54 10.25
CA GLN A 206 -9.28 -9.98 8.99
C GLN A 206 -7.75 -9.86 9.08
N VAL A 207 -7.04 -10.58 8.22
CA VAL A 207 -5.57 -10.68 8.30
C VAL A 207 -4.90 -10.37 6.97
N GLY A 208 -3.71 -9.78 7.04
CA GLY A 208 -2.76 -9.78 5.93
C GLY A 208 -1.75 -10.91 6.13
N PHE A 209 -1.76 -11.91 5.25
CA PHE A 209 -0.81 -13.01 5.24
C PHE A 209 0.03 -12.96 3.97
N CYS A 210 1.34 -13.13 4.08
CA CYS A 210 2.22 -13.20 2.93
C CYS A 210 3.32 -14.23 3.21
N ASN A 211 3.65 -15.01 2.19
CA ASN A 211 4.76 -15.94 2.24
C ASN A 211 6.06 -15.11 2.21
N VAL A 212 6.87 -15.25 3.25
CA VAL A 212 8.24 -14.72 3.32
C VAL A 212 9.21 -15.81 2.89
#